data_AF-A0A6G2S0W6-F1
#
_entry.id   AF-A0A6G2S0W6-F1
#
_cell.length_a   1.000
_cell.length_b   1.000
_cell.length_c   1.000
_cell.angle_alpha   90.00
_cell.angle_beta   90.00
_cell.angle_gamma   90.00
#
_symmetry.space_group_name_H-M   'P 1'
#
loop_
_entity.id
_entity.type
_entity.pdbx_description
1 polymer ?
#
loop_
_entity_poly.entity_id
_entity_poly.type
_entity_poly.pdbx_seq_one_letter_code
_entity_poly.pdbx_strand_id
1 'polypeptide(L)'
;MTDEPVIFEYAILVPDPQLLGGREIANGIAADWTGTAHDLGRDVLQRWRAEHPEVHDVAVEVNGSNGVYVAVDDPTPAKPSVHALEVAIEAKLVADRIAERAGEELAEAMRNTNRDGLSKNNVADKVGRVMSRPTALKALRR
;
A
#
# COMPACT_ATOMS: atom_id res chain seq x y z
N MET A 1 -6.50 5.82 17.55
CA MET A 1 -5.63 5.04 16.64
C MET A 1 -4.46 4.61 17.47
N THR A 2 -4.37 3.32 17.77
CA THR A 2 -3.16 2.74 18.34
C THR A 2 -2.08 2.84 17.27
N ASP A 3 -0.98 3.53 17.56
CA ASP A 3 0.25 3.52 16.74
C ASP A 3 0.86 2.12 16.84
N GLU A 4 0.25 1.16 16.14
CA GLU A 4 0.94 -0.11 15.91
C GLU A 4 2.18 0.19 15.06
N PRO A 5 3.35 -0.34 15.43
CA PRO A 5 4.56 -0.12 14.65
C PRO A 5 4.33 -0.64 13.23
N VAL A 6 4.70 0.19 12.24
CA VAL A 6 4.63 -0.21 10.83
C VAL A 6 5.72 -1.24 10.59
N ILE A 7 5.32 -2.43 10.15
CA ILE A 7 6.25 -3.49 9.76
C ILE A 7 6.42 -3.37 8.25
N PHE A 8 7.67 -3.28 7.80
CA PHE A 8 7.99 -3.35 6.38
C PHE A 8 8.51 -4.72 6.00
N GLU A 9 8.00 -5.25 4.91
CA GLU A 9 8.55 -6.41 4.20
C GLU A 9 9.20 -5.90 2.92
N TYR A 10 10.35 -6.43 2.55
CA TYR A 10 11.01 -6.06 1.30
C TYR A 10 11.44 -7.28 0.50
N ALA A 11 11.50 -7.13 -0.81
CA ALA A 11 11.94 -8.13 -1.77
C ALA A 11 12.90 -7.52 -2.78
N ILE A 12 14.03 -8.19 -3.03
CA ILE A 12 15.02 -7.81 -4.05
C ILE A 12 14.68 -8.58 -5.33
N LEU A 13 14.40 -7.83 -6.39
CA LEU A 13 13.99 -8.34 -7.68
C LEU A 13 15.06 -8.08 -8.73
N VAL A 14 15.44 -9.12 -9.47
CA VAL A 14 16.13 -8.95 -10.77
C VAL A 14 15.13 -9.13 -11.91
N PRO A 15 15.15 -8.26 -12.92
CA PRO A 15 14.55 -8.57 -14.20
C PRO A 15 15.36 -9.73 -14.79
N ASP A 16 14.78 -10.93 -14.81
CA ASP A 16 15.38 -12.03 -15.56
C ASP A 16 15.48 -11.60 -17.05
N PRO A 17 16.68 -11.66 -17.67
CA PRO A 17 17.00 -11.03 -18.97
C PRO A 17 16.19 -11.51 -20.18
N GLN A 18 15.29 -12.48 -20.03
CA GLN A 18 14.48 -13.01 -21.13
C GLN A 18 12.97 -13.03 -20.90
N LEU A 19 12.37 -12.10 -20.14
CA LEU A 19 10.95 -11.63 -20.24
C LEU A 19 10.25 -11.52 -18.86
N LEU A 20 10.01 -10.28 -18.42
CA LEU A 20 8.86 -9.81 -17.62
C LEU A 20 8.31 -10.74 -16.52
N GLY A 21 9.14 -11.08 -15.53
CA GLY A 21 8.68 -11.87 -14.38
C GLY A 21 9.39 -11.61 -13.05
N GLY A 22 10.26 -10.59 -12.96
CA GLY A 22 10.94 -10.13 -11.73
C GLY A 22 11.21 -11.25 -10.72
N ARG A 23 12.30 -12.01 -10.89
CA ARG A 23 12.56 -13.14 -9.98
C ARG A 23 13.04 -12.59 -8.63
N GLU A 24 12.31 -12.91 -7.56
CA GLU A 24 12.72 -12.62 -6.19
C GLU A 24 14.00 -13.39 -5.87
N ILE A 25 15.04 -12.67 -5.44
CA ILE A 25 16.33 -13.25 -5.05
C ILE A 25 16.45 -13.33 -3.53
N ALA A 26 15.90 -12.34 -2.83
CA ALA A 26 15.96 -12.25 -1.38
C ALA A 26 14.79 -11.45 -0.83
N ASN A 27 14.35 -11.80 0.37
CA ASN A 27 13.35 -11.06 1.13
C ASN A 27 13.82 -10.79 2.57
N GLY A 28 13.17 -9.83 3.21
CA GLY A 28 13.41 -9.53 4.61
C GLY A 28 12.29 -8.74 5.25
N ILE A 29 12.35 -8.65 6.58
CA ILE A 29 11.40 -7.92 7.41
C ILE A 29 12.17 -6.87 8.19
N ALA A 30 11.70 -5.63 8.14
CA ALA A 30 12.23 -4.48 8.86
C ALA A 30 11.16 -3.94 9.82
N ALA A 31 11.06 -4.55 11.00
CA ALA A 31 10.07 -4.19 12.03
C ALA A 31 10.46 -2.97 12.87
N ASP A 32 11.76 -2.67 12.97
CA ASP A 32 12.30 -1.53 13.74
C ASP A 32 12.67 -0.32 12.86
N TRP A 33 12.27 -0.34 11.59
CA TRP A 33 12.57 0.75 10.66
C TRP A 33 11.74 1.99 10.97
N THR A 34 12.40 3.14 11.08
CA THR A 34 11.77 4.42 11.44
C THR A 34 11.71 5.43 10.29
N GLY A 35 12.31 5.09 9.15
CA GLY A 35 12.26 5.91 7.93
C GLY A 35 11.06 5.59 7.04
N THR A 36 11.08 6.13 5.81
CA THR A 36 10.05 5.86 4.79
C THR A 36 10.27 4.50 4.12
N ALA A 37 9.26 4.02 3.37
CA ALA A 37 9.41 2.80 2.57
C ALA A 37 10.44 3.02 1.45
N HIS A 38 10.47 4.21 0.82
CA HIS A 38 11.49 4.53 -0.18
C HIS A 38 12.90 4.53 0.40
N ASP A 39 13.09 5.07 1.61
CA ASP A 39 14.41 5.09 2.27
C ASP A 39 14.90 3.67 2.58
N LEU A 40 13.99 2.78 3.03
CA LEU A 40 14.32 1.37 3.24
C LEU A 40 14.72 0.71 1.92
N GLY A 41 13.96 0.92 0.85
CA GLY A 41 14.25 0.37 -0.47
C GLY A 41 15.63 0.78 -0.98
N ARG A 42 16.02 2.06 -0.80
CA ARG A 42 17.35 2.57 -1.16
C ARG A 42 18.45 1.96 -0.32
N ASP A 43 18.28 1.89 0.99
CA ASP A 43 19.28 1.31 1.90
C ASP A 43 19.53 -0.18 1.60
N VAL A 44 18.45 -0.95 1.41
CA VAL A 44 18.54 -2.37 1.01
C VAL A 44 19.24 -2.52 -0.34
N LEU A 45 18.84 -1.73 -1.34
CA LEU A 45 19.43 -1.79 -2.68
C LEU A 45 20.92 -1.41 -2.65
N GLN A 46 21.29 -0.40 -1.86
CA GLN A 46 22.67 0.05 -1.71
C GLN A 46 23.54 -1.04 -1.09
N ARG A 47 23.08 -1.68 0.00
CA ARG A 47 23.82 -2.78 0.65
C ARG A 47 23.98 -3.96 -0.28
N TRP A 48 22.90 -4.34 -0.97
CA TRP A 48 22.92 -5.47 -1.89
C TRP A 48 23.89 -5.23 -3.07
N ARG A 49 23.88 -4.04 -3.68
CA ARG A 49 24.82 -3.69 -4.77
C ARG A 49 26.28 -3.65 -4.33
N ALA A 50 26.56 -3.39 -3.04
CA ALA A 50 27.91 -3.46 -2.51
C ALA A 50 28.44 -4.90 -2.43
N GLU A 51 27.54 -5.87 -2.21
CA GLU A 51 27.86 -7.30 -2.18
C GLU A 51 27.85 -7.93 -3.59
N HIS A 52 27.06 -7.39 -4.51
CA HIS A 52 26.84 -7.88 -5.88
C HIS A 52 27.09 -6.80 -6.94
N PRO A 53 28.32 -6.26 -7.07
CA PRO A 53 28.60 -5.14 -7.97
C PRO A 53 28.40 -5.45 -9.46
N GLU A 54 28.37 -6.73 -9.84
CA GLU A 54 28.20 -7.20 -11.22
C GLU A 54 26.76 -7.18 -11.73
N VAL A 55 25.77 -7.00 -10.83
CA VAL A 55 24.35 -7.01 -11.19
C VAL A 55 23.78 -5.59 -11.11
N HIS A 56 23.42 -5.03 -12.27
CA HIS A 56 23.02 -3.63 -12.37
C HIS A 56 21.51 -3.42 -12.46
N ASP A 57 20.79 -4.35 -13.08
CA ASP A 57 19.34 -4.29 -13.23
C ASP A 57 18.68 -4.96 -12.02
N VAL A 58 18.44 -4.19 -10.96
CA VAL A 58 17.84 -4.67 -9.71
C VAL A 58 16.91 -3.62 -9.14
N ALA A 59 15.75 -4.06 -8.68
CA ALA A 59 14.82 -3.25 -7.91
C ALA A 59 14.57 -3.86 -6.53
N VAL A 60 14.19 -3.03 -5.57
CA VAL A 60 13.70 -3.44 -4.26
C VAL A 60 12.25 -3.01 -4.14
N GLU A 61 11.37 -3.97 -3.94
CA GLU A 61 9.99 -3.70 -3.55
C GLU A 61 9.90 -3.66 -2.03
N VAL A 62 9.14 -2.70 -1.50
CA VAL A 62 8.87 -2.58 -0.07
C VAL A 62 7.36 -2.47 0.14
N ASN A 63 6.83 -3.33 1.01
CA ASN A 63 5.43 -3.39 1.42
C ASN A 63 5.33 -3.05 2.91
N GLY A 64 4.55 -2.04 3.27
CA GLY A 64 4.24 -1.69 4.66
C GLY A 64 2.93 -2.33 5.13
N SER A 65 2.87 -2.74 6.40
CA SER A 65 1.64 -3.24 7.02
C SER A 65 0.47 -2.24 7.01
N ASN A 66 0.79 -0.95 6.82
CA ASN A 66 -0.16 0.14 6.65
C ASN A 66 -0.69 0.32 5.21
N GLY A 67 -0.26 -0.53 4.27
CA GLY A 67 -0.69 -0.50 2.87
C GLY A 67 0.18 0.36 1.95
N VAL A 68 1.32 0.87 2.42
CA VAL A 68 2.33 1.48 1.53
C VAL A 68 2.96 0.40 0.66
N TYR A 69 3.11 0.71 -0.63
CA TYR A 69 3.92 -0.08 -1.56
C TYR A 69 4.81 0.86 -2.36
N VAL A 70 6.08 0.51 -2.49
CA VAL A 70 7.06 1.24 -3.29
C VAL A 70 7.99 0.26 -4.01
N ALA A 71 8.50 0.66 -5.17
CA ALA A 71 9.54 -0.04 -5.89
C ALA A 71 10.70 0.93 -6.15
N VAL A 72 11.91 0.54 -5.76
CA VAL A 72 13.12 1.37 -5.84
C VAL A 72 14.15 0.66 -6.71
N ASP A 73 14.55 1.27 -7.82
CA ASP A 73 15.58 0.78 -8.76
C ASP A 73 16.86 1.64 -8.77
N ASP A 74 16.81 2.82 -8.15
CA ASP A 74 17.93 3.73 -7.95
C ASP A 74 18.22 3.94 -6.45
N PRO A 75 19.38 3.47 -5.93
CA PRO A 75 19.75 3.64 -4.53
C PRO A 75 20.24 5.06 -4.22
N THR A 76 20.35 5.94 -5.23
CA THR A 76 20.82 7.32 -5.03
C THR A 76 19.93 8.04 -4.02
N PRO A 77 20.51 8.69 -3.00
CA PRO A 77 19.74 9.49 -2.06
C PRO A 77 18.90 10.53 -2.79
N ALA A 78 17.60 10.55 -2.50
CA ALA A 78 16.68 11.50 -3.12
C ALA A 78 17.07 12.94 -2.77
N LYS A 79 16.95 13.84 -3.76
CA LYS A 79 16.99 15.28 -3.49
C LYS A 79 15.84 15.65 -2.53
N PRO A 80 15.98 16.68 -1.68
CA PRO A 80 14.96 17.02 -0.69
C PRO A 80 13.54 17.20 -1.25
N SER A 81 13.40 17.78 -2.45
CA SER A 81 12.10 17.94 -3.10
C SER A 81 11.48 16.62 -3.59
N VAL A 82 12.32 15.66 -4.00
CA VAL A 82 11.87 14.32 -4.43
C VAL A 82 11.47 13.51 -3.20
N HIS A 83 12.29 13.54 -2.15
CA HIS A 83 11.95 12.88 -0.88
C HIS A 83 10.62 13.41 -0.30
N ALA A 84 10.40 14.74 -0.32
CA ALA A 84 9.13 15.31 0.13
C ALA A 84 7.92 14.84 -0.70
N LEU A 85 8.10 14.64 -2.02
CA LEU A 85 7.07 14.08 -2.89
C LEU A 85 6.80 12.61 -2.55
N GLU A 86 7.84 11.81 -2.34
CA GLU A 86 7.75 10.39 -1.97
C GLU A 86 6.99 10.21 -0.65
N VAL A 87 7.33 10.99 0.37
CA VAL A 87 6.59 11.02 1.64
C VAL A 87 5.11 11.34 1.43
N ALA A 88 4.79 12.31 0.56
CA ALA A 88 3.41 12.67 0.25
C ALA A 88 2.66 11.55 -0.50
N ILE A 89 3.34 10.82 -1.39
CA ILE A 89 2.79 9.66 -2.09
C ILE A 89 2.49 8.54 -1.09
N GLU A 90 3.44 8.20 -0.20
CA GLU A 90 3.24 7.18 0.84
C GLU A 90 2.05 7.53 1.74
N ALA A 91 1.97 8.79 2.21
CA ALA A 91 0.85 9.26 3.02
C ALA A 91 -0.50 9.13 2.28
N LYS A 92 -0.52 9.39 0.97
CA LYS A 92 -1.71 9.23 0.14
C LYS A 92 -2.12 7.76 0.00
N LEU A 93 -1.18 6.85 -0.22
CA LEU A 93 -1.44 5.40 -0.28
C LEU A 93 -2.07 4.90 1.02
N VAL A 94 -1.54 5.30 2.17
CA VAL A 94 -2.11 4.96 3.49
C VAL A 94 -3.55 5.48 3.61
N ALA A 95 -3.78 6.75 3.25
CA ALA A 95 -5.11 7.35 3.33
C ALA A 95 -6.13 6.64 2.42
N ASP A 96 -5.71 6.27 1.21
CA ASP A 96 -6.56 5.53 0.26
C ASP A 96 -6.89 4.13 0.75
N ARG A 97 -5.92 3.43 1.35
CA ARG A 97 -6.15 2.11 1.94
C ARG A 97 -7.13 2.16 3.10
N ILE A 98 -7.00 3.16 3.97
CA ILE A 98 -7.94 3.39 5.08
C ILE A 98 -9.34 3.67 4.55
N ALA A 99 -9.46 4.51 3.51
CA ALA A 99 -10.74 4.84 2.90
C ALA A 99 -11.39 3.63 2.22
N GLU A 100 -10.61 2.78 1.53
CA GLU A 100 -11.07 1.53 0.94
C GLU A 100 -11.65 0.60 1.99
N ARG A 101 -10.89 0.32 3.06
CA ARG A 101 -11.33 -0.54 4.17
C ARG A 101 -12.61 -0.01 4.83
N ALA A 102 -12.66 1.29 5.13
CA ALA A 102 -13.86 1.91 5.69
C ALA A 102 -15.07 1.80 4.73
N GLY A 103 -14.84 1.86 3.42
CA GLY A 103 -15.86 1.65 2.40
C GLY A 103 -16.39 0.21 2.38
N GLU A 104 -15.51 -0.78 2.53
CA GLU A 104 -15.87 -2.21 2.63
C GLU A 104 -16.68 -2.50 3.89
N GLU A 105 -16.22 -2.03 5.05
CA GLU A 105 -16.89 -2.16 6.33
C GLU A 105 -18.28 -1.49 6.32
N LEU A 106 -18.38 -0.29 5.73
CA LEU A 106 -19.66 0.39 5.54
C LEU A 106 -20.60 -0.42 4.64
N ALA A 107 -20.10 -0.94 3.51
CA ALA A 107 -20.90 -1.74 2.59
C ALA A 107 -21.39 -3.03 3.26
N GLU A 108 -20.58 -3.67 4.10
CA GLU A 108 -20.99 -4.82 4.89
C GLU A 108 -22.06 -4.47 5.92
N ALA A 109 -21.86 -3.39 6.69
CA ALA A 109 -22.85 -2.91 7.65
C ALA A 109 -24.21 -2.59 6.99
N MET A 110 -24.18 -1.99 5.79
CA MET A 110 -25.38 -1.76 4.99
C MET A 110 -26.08 -3.07 4.60
N ARG A 111 -25.33 -4.08 4.15
CA ARG A 111 -25.89 -5.40 3.79
C ARG A 111 -26.49 -6.10 5.01
N ASN A 112 -25.81 -6.07 6.15
CA ASN A 112 -26.30 -6.64 7.40
C ASN A 112 -27.58 -5.93 7.85
N THR A 113 -27.61 -4.60 7.85
CA THR A 113 -28.81 -3.81 8.20
C THR A 113 -29.99 -4.11 7.28
N ASN A 114 -29.74 -4.31 5.97
CA ASN A 114 -30.78 -4.71 5.03
C ASN A 114 -31.29 -6.14 5.28
N ARG A 115 -30.40 -7.06 5.68
CA ARG A 115 -30.76 -8.43 6.07
C ARG A 115 -31.61 -8.45 7.35
N ASP A 116 -31.34 -7.53 8.28
CA ASP A 116 -32.07 -7.37 9.55
C ASP A 116 -33.44 -6.68 9.39
N GLY A 117 -33.88 -6.46 8.15
CA GLY A 117 -35.25 -6.04 7.83
C GLY A 117 -35.39 -4.57 7.42
N LEU A 118 -34.32 -3.78 7.41
CA LEU A 118 -34.41 -2.40 6.92
C LEU A 118 -34.45 -2.39 5.38
N SER A 119 -35.37 -1.65 4.78
CA SER A 119 -35.46 -1.58 3.31
C SER A 119 -34.22 -0.94 2.68
N LYS A 120 -33.88 -1.37 1.45
CA LYS A 120 -32.76 -0.79 0.67
C LYS A 120 -32.82 0.74 0.56
N ASN A 121 -34.02 1.31 0.47
CA ASN A 121 -34.21 2.76 0.41
C ASN A 121 -33.87 3.42 1.75
N ASN A 122 -34.32 2.86 2.86
CA ASN A 122 -34.02 3.38 4.20
C ASN A 122 -32.52 3.25 4.53
N VAL A 123 -31.87 2.15 4.12
CA VAL A 123 -30.42 2.01 4.25
C VAL A 123 -29.71 3.07 3.42
N ALA A 124 -30.11 3.28 2.16
CA ALA A 124 -29.51 4.28 1.28
C ALA A 124 -29.66 5.72 1.81
N ASP A 125 -30.81 6.05 2.42
CA ASP A 125 -31.02 7.37 3.02
C ASP A 125 -30.16 7.57 4.28
N LYS A 126 -29.97 6.53 5.10
CA LYS A 126 -29.09 6.61 6.29
C LYS A 126 -27.63 6.87 5.94
N VAL A 127 -27.13 6.28 4.85
CA VAL A 127 -25.73 6.46 4.42
C VAL A 127 -25.52 7.67 3.50
N GLY A 128 -26.57 8.43 3.20
CA GLY A 128 -26.55 9.54 2.24
C GLY A 128 -25.55 10.67 2.54
N ARG A 129 -25.01 10.73 3.76
CA ARG A 129 -23.99 11.71 4.17
C ARG A 129 -22.57 11.37 3.69
N VAL A 130 -22.31 10.09 3.43
CA VAL A 130 -20.97 9.57 3.09
C VAL A 130 -20.94 8.89 1.73
N MET A 131 -22.10 8.63 1.13
CA MET A 131 -22.23 7.91 -0.12
C MET A 131 -23.46 8.37 -0.90
N SER A 132 -23.34 8.48 -2.22
CA SER A 132 -24.50 8.78 -3.08
C SER A 132 -25.53 7.65 -3.04
N ARG A 133 -26.82 7.99 -3.16
CA ARG A 133 -27.91 6.99 -3.20
C ARG A 133 -27.70 5.91 -4.28
N PRO A 134 -27.31 6.23 -5.52
CA PRO A 134 -26.99 5.20 -6.53
C PRO A 134 -25.86 4.25 -6.10
N THR A 135 -24.78 4.79 -5.52
CA THR A 135 -23.66 3.98 -5.00
C THR A 135 -24.14 3.07 -3.87
N ALA A 136 -24.96 3.59 -2.97
CA ALA A 136 -25.48 2.84 -1.84
C ALA A 136 -26.37 1.67 -2.28
N LEU A 137 -27.28 1.92 -3.24
CA LEU A 137 -28.12 0.88 -3.81
C LEU A 137 -27.31 -0.16 -4.60
N LYS A 138 -26.20 0.23 -5.24
CA LYS A 138 -25.27 -0.70 -5.90
C LYS A 138 -24.58 -1.61 -4.89
N ALA A 139 -24.13 -1.08 -3.76
CA ALA A 139 -23.48 -1.85 -2.69
C ALA A 139 -24.40 -2.93 -2.05
N LEU A 140 -25.72 -2.70 -2.08
CA LEU A 140 -26.77 -3.60 -1.57
C LEU A 140 -27.26 -4.65 -2.59
N ARG A 141 -26.74 -4.66 -3.82
CA ARG A 141 -27.09 -5.64 -4.86
C ARG A 141 -26.14 -6.84 -4.91
N ARG A 142 -24.97 -6.73 -4.29
CA ARG A 142 -24.02 -7.82 -4.09
C ARG A 142 -24.43 -8.63 -2.87
#